data_AF-A0A9P7U002-F1
#
_entry.id   AF-A0A9P7U002-F1
#
_cell.length_a   1.000
_cell.length_b   1.000
_cell.length_c   1.000
_cell.angle_alpha   90.00
_cell.angle_beta   90.00
_cell.angle_gamma   90.00
#
_symmetry.space_group_name_H-M   'P 1'
#
loop_
_entity.id
_entity.type
_entity.pdbx_description
1 polymer ?
#
loop_
_entity_poly.entity_id
_entity_poly.type
_entity_poly.pdbx_seq_one_letter_code
_entity_poly.pdbx_strand_id
1 'polypeptide(L)'
;MLPSPITAYLPLENNAFHEDEADEEDAMATPDPESIPLASKPNDEKKALKRCKYHILLLSIAATLIILLALWGAVDIVRALWPSSPSASSSSSQRHRQHQHQGHDQFPLLPCYCGSTLEEAQALHCEYVPMSSAWLPPHCRDPAIEGEFDGLGPNLDGTWDYFADSNMSEPLSRGQVAELVRSDGRYYTSWEWHVMHCLFYWRKLHRAQFSELTMEPRFNTDGHIHHCSKLILRGGRGGVTISGIDMGDEFVSDKKQRLPTQWHDLRTDDDGGYDAHNDEPDGS
;
A
#
# COMPACT_ATOMS: atom_id res chain seq x y z
N MET A 1 -39.72 36.38 5.40
CA MET A 1 -40.42 35.07 5.36
C MET A 1 -39.38 34.01 5.06
N LEU A 2 -39.34 32.94 5.86
CA LEU A 2 -38.59 31.71 5.55
C LEU A 2 -39.38 30.89 4.48
N PRO A 3 -38.75 29.91 3.82
CA PRO A 3 -38.66 28.59 4.46
C PRO A 3 -37.25 27.98 4.47
N SER A 4 -36.95 27.33 5.60
CA SER A 4 -36.06 26.16 5.70
C SER A 4 -36.95 24.94 6.03
N PRO A 5 -36.43 23.71 6.17
CA PRO A 5 -35.21 23.10 5.63
C PRO A 5 -35.54 21.84 4.78
N ILE A 6 -34.53 21.08 4.33
CA ILE A 6 -34.72 19.67 3.92
C ILE A 6 -33.91 18.79 4.88
N THR A 7 -34.54 17.72 5.40
CA THR A 7 -33.94 16.77 6.35
C THR A 7 -34.62 15.40 6.23
N ALA A 8 -33.88 14.32 6.53
CA ALA A 8 -34.23 12.89 6.42
C ALA A 8 -34.29 12.35 4.97
N TYR A 9 -33.90 11.11 4.67
CA TYR A 9 -33.80 9.88 5.48
C TYR A 9 -32.43 9.18 5.26
N LEU A 10 -31.67 8.75 6.29
CA LEU A 10 -31.73 7.48 7.08
C LEU A 10 -31.43 6.17 6.28
N PRO A 11 -30.92 5.09 6.94
CA PRO A 11 -29.78 4.31 6.42
C PRO A 11 -30.13 2.94 5.84
N LEU A 12 -29.13 2.29 5.23
CA LEU A 12 -29.17 0.87 4.88
C LEU A 12 -28.55 0.02 5.99
N GLU A 13 -29.39 -0.50 6.88
CA GLU A 13 -29.03 -1.63 7.76
C GLU A 13 -29.50 -2.96 7.17
N ASN A 14 -28.65 -3.97 7.34
CA ASN A 14 -28.97 -5.38 7.62
C ASN A 14 -30.15 -6.04 6.87
N ASN A 15 -29.83 -6.87 5.87
CA ASN A 15 -30.61 -8.06 5.58
C ASN A 15 -29.81 -9.30 6.00
N ALA A 16 -30.32 -10.01 7.01
CA ALA A 16 -29.77 -11.27 7.46
C ALA A 16 -29.98 -12.37 6.41
N PHE A 17 -28.98 -13.25 6.26
CA PHE A 17 -29.18 -14.56 5.64
C PHE A 17 -29.75 -15.49 6.71
N HIS A 18 -30.87 -16.16 6.41
CA HIS A 18 -31.40 -17.19 7.31
C HIS A 18 -30.52 -18.44 7.30
N GLU A 19 -30.37 -19.02 8.48
CA GLU A 19 -29.70 -20.30 8.72
C GLU A 19 -30.72 -21.43 8.55
N ASP A 20 -30.36 -22.46 7.77
CA ASP A 20 -31.09 -23.74 7.72
C ASP A 20 -30.28 -24.77 8.55
N GLU A 21 -30.44 -24.76 9.88
CA GLU A 21 -30.10 -25.92 10.72
C GLU A 21 -31.39 -26.66 11.11
N ALA A 22 -31.40 -27.97 10.88
CA ALA A 22 -32.55 -28.84 11.13
C ALA A 22 -32.29 -29.67 12.38
N ASP A 23 -32.88 -29.26 13.50
CA ASP A 23 -32.99 -30.06 14.71
C ASP A 23 -34.08 -31.13 14.55
N GLU A 24 -33.80 -32.37 14.95
CA GLU A 24 -34.83 -33.26 15.49
C GLU A 24 -34.21 -34.20 16.54
N GLU A 25 -34.66 -34.07 17.79
CA GLU A 25 -34.10 -34.80 18.95
C GLU A 25 -34.67 -36.22 19.09
N ASP A 26 -33.79 -37.21 19.29
CA ASP A 26 -34.19 -38.59 19.62
C ASP A 26 -34.65 -38.70 21.09
N ALA A 27 -35.96 -38.84 21.32
CA ALA A 27 -36.55 -39.00 22.66
C ALA A 27 -37.12 -40.41 22.94
N MET A 28 -36.38 -41.13 23.79
CA MET A 28 -36.85 -42.11 24.79
C MET A 28 -37.52 -43.43 24.34
N ALA A 29 -36.93 -44.54 24.79
CA ALA A 29 -37.38 -45.91 24.51
C ALA A 29 -38.46 -46.44 25.50
N THR A 30 -39.34 -47.31 25.00
CA THR A 30 -39.96 -48.41 25.78
C THR A 30 -40.09 -49.67 24.89
N PRO A 31 -39.84 -50.90 25.39
CA PRO A 31 -39.96 -52.13 24.60
C PRO A 31 -41.16 -53.03 24.98
N ASP A 32 -41.35 -54.05 24.13
CA ASP A 32 -42.17 -55.28 24.26
C ASP A 32 -43.70 -55.23 24.02
N PRO A 33 -44.34 -56.35 23.59
CA PRO A 33 -43.79 -57.57 22.98
C PRO A 33 -44.52 -58.06 21.69
N GLU A 34 -43.96 -59.09 21.07
CA GLU A 34 -44.56 -59.98 20.04
C GLU A 34 -45.10 -59.38 18.70
N SER A 35 -44.27 -59.45 17.66
CA SER A 35 -44.71 -60.09 16.40
C SER A 35 -43.56 -60.73 15.62
N ILE A 36 -43.86 -61.84 14.95
CA ILE A 36 -42.94 -62.78 14.30
C ILE A 36 -42.20 -62.11 13.11
N PRO A 37 -40.90 -62.37 12.88
CA PRO A 37 -40.15 -61.73 11.80
C PRO A 37 -40.67 -62.17 10.42
N LEU A 38 -41.38 -61.28 9.74
CA LEU A 38 -41.75 -61.47 8.33
C LEU A 38 -40.51 -61.30 7.44
N ALA A 39 -40.30 -62.24 6.54
CA ALA A 39 -39.10 -62.32 5.71
C ALA A 39 -38.78 -61.00 4.96
N SER A 40 -37.50 -60.62 5.00
CA SER A 40 -36.93 -59.51 4.24
C SER A 40 -37.30 -59.63 2.76
N LYS A 41 -37.89 -58.56 2.20
CA LYS A 41 -38.26 -58.56 0.77
C LYS A 41 -36.98 -58.71 -0.07
N PRO A 42 -36.95 -59.57 -1.10
CA PRO A 42 -35.74 -59.88 -1.87
C PRO A 42 -35.19 -58.71 -2.70
N ASN A 43 -35.87 -57.55 -2.70
CA ASN A 43 -35.41 -56.31 -3.30
C ASN A 43 -34.60 -55.46 -2.31
N ASP A 44 -34.89 -55.55 -1.02
CA ASP A 44 -34.21 -54.76 0.02
C ASP A 44 -32.88 -55.41 0.43
N GLU A 45 -32.81 -56.75 0.44
CA GLU A 45 -31.54 -57.49 0.53
C GLU A 45 -30.59 -57.16 -0.64
N LYS A 46 -31.12 -57.06 -1.87
CA LYS A 46 -30.34 -56.67 -3.05
C LYS A 46 -29.85 -55.22 -2.99
N LYS A 47 -30.64 -54.31 -2.41
CA LYS A 47 -30.22 -52.91 -2.16
C LYS A 47 -29.19 -52.84 -1.04
N ALA A 48 -29.38 -53.55 0.07
CA ALA A 48 -28.43 -53.64 1.18
C ALA A 48 -27.10 -54.24 0.72
N LEU A 49 -27.11 -55.36 0.00
CA LEU A 49 -25.92 -55.99 -0.57
C LEU A 49 -25.20 -55.07 -1.57
N LYS A 50 -25.94 -54.29 -2.38
CA LYS A 50 -25.35 -53.26 -3.25
C LYS A 50 -24.70 -52.15 -2.41
N ARG A 51 -25.39 -51.60 -1.41
CA ARG A 51 -24.82 -50.58 -0.50
C ARG A 51 -23.57 -51.09 0.22
N CYS A 52 -23.59 -52.30 0.79
CA CYS A 52 -22.40 -52.94 1.38
C CYS A 52 -21.26 -53.09 0.37
N LYS A 53 -21.54 -53.53 -0.86
CA LYS A 53 -20.52 -53.60 -1.93
C LYS A 53 -19.96 -52.23 -2.30
N TYR A 54 -20.78 -51.18 -2.35
CA TYR A 54 -20.32 -49.81 -2.57
C TYR A 54 -19.50 -49.27 -1.39
N HIS A 55 -19.87 -49.54 -0.14
CA HIS A 55 -19.06 -49.15 1.03
C HIS A 55 -17.74 -49.91 1.09
N ILE A 56 -17.72 -51.23 0.82
CA ILE A 56 -16.48 -52.01 0.75
C ILE A 56 -15.59 -51.51 -0.40
N LEU A 57 -16.17 -51.20 -1.57
CA LEU A 57 -15.44 -50.62 -2.69
C LEU A 57 -14.87 -49.24 -2.33
N LEU A 58 -15.67 -48.35 -1.73
CA LEU A 58 -15.25 -47.02 -1.31
C LEU A 58 -14.13 -47.07 -0.26
N LEU A 59 -14.25 -47.95 0.74
CA LEU A 59 -13.21 -48.20 1.74
C LEU A 59 -11.94 -48.76 1.11
N SER A 60 -12.05 -49.67 0.13
CA SER A 60 -10.88 -50.21 -0.59
C SER A 60 -10.17 -49.12 -1.41
N ILE A 61 -10.94 -48.25 -2.09
CA ILE A 61 -10.40 -47.11 -2.85
C ILE A 61 -9.71 -46.14 -1.88
N ALA A 62 -10.38 -45.74 -0.79
CA ALA A 62 -9.80 -44.86 0.22
C ALA A 62 -8.51 -45.42 0.81
N ALA A 63 -8.47 -46.71 1.16
CA ALA A 63 -7.27 -47.38 1.65
C ALA A 63 -6.14 -47.37 0.61
N THR A 64 -6.43 -47.65 -0.68
CA THR A 64 -5.41 -47.56 -1.73
C THR A 64 -4.88 -46.15 -1.93
N LEU A 65 -5.73 -45.12 -1.87
CA LEU A 65 -5.32 -43.72 -1.98
C LEU A 65 -4.43 -43.30 -0.80
N ILE A 66 -4.77 -43.68 0.43
CA ILE A 66 -3.96 -43.43 1.62
C ILE A 66 -2.58 -44.11 1.49
N ILE A 67 -2.53 -45.37 1.05
CA ILE A 67 -1.27 -46.10 0.84
C ILE A 67 -0.42 -45.42 -0.25
N LEU A 68 -1.02 -44.98 -1.36
CA LEU A 68 -0.29 -44.28 -2.43
C LEU A 68 0.28 -42.93 -1.97
N LEU A 69 -0.49 -42.16 -1.19
CA LEU A 69 -0.02 -40.89 -0.61
C LEU A 69 1.09 -41.11 0.43
N ALA A 70 0.96 -42.12 1.28
CA ALA A 70 1.99 -42.49 2.26
C ALA A 70 3.28 -42.96 1.58
N LEU A 71 3.17 -43.76 0.51
CA LEU A 71 4.33 -44.16 -0.30
C LEU A 71 4.98 -42.96 -0.97
N TRP A 72 4.20 -42.05 -1.58
CA TRP A 72 4.72 -40.85 -2.24
C TRP A 72 5.49 -39.95 -1.27
N GLY A 73 4.90 -39.65 -0.10
CA GLY A 73 5.57 -38.91 0.97
C GLY A 73 6.81 -39.62 1.52
N ALA A 74 6.80 -40.95 1.63
CA ALA A 74 7.98 -41.72 2.01
C ALA A 74 9.11 -41.61 0.98
N VAL A 75 8.83 -41.57 -0.33
CA VAL A 75 9.88 -41.35 -1.34
C VAL A 75 10.47 -39.95 -1.22
N ASP A 76 9.67 -38.91 -0.96
CA ASP A 76 10.18 -37.55 -0.77
C ASP A 76 11.01 -37.40 0.51
N ILE A 77 10.63 -38.08 1.61
CA ILE A 77 11.45 -38.17 2.82
C ILE A 77 12.78 -38.89 2.52
N VAL A 78 12.77 -39.99 1.77
CA VAL A 78 14.00 -40.70 1.38
C VAL A 78 14.89 -39.84 0.46
N ARG A 79 14.30 -39.05 -0.45
CA ARG A 79 15.05 -38.07 -1.27
C ARG A 79 15.70 -36.97 -0.42
N ALA A 80 15.00 -36.48 0.60
CA ALA A 80 15.53 -35.47 1.52
C ALA A 80 16.65 -36.04 2.43
N LEU A 81 16.56 -37.31 2.81
CA LEU A 81 17.52 -37.98 3.69
C LEU A 81 18.73 -38.60 2.94
N TRP A 82 18.69 -38.69 1.61
CA TRP A 82 19.82 -39.14 0.79
C TRP A 82 20.33 -38.03 -0.15
N PRO A 83 20.91 -36.93 0.40
CA PRO A 83 21.59 -35.93 -0.41
C PRO A 83 22.81 -36.57 -1.07
N SER A 84 22.71 -36.84 -2.36
CA SER A 84 23.90 -37.11 -3.18
C SER A 84 24.78 -35.87 -3.16
N SER A 85 26.09 -36.09 -3.00
CA SER A 85 27.11 -35.09 -2.59
C SER A 85 26.99 -33.69 -3.22
N PRO A 86 27.38 -32.63 -2.50
CA PRO A 86 27.22 -31.25 -2.94
C PRO A 86 28.04 -30.97 -4.20
N SER A 87 27.33 -30.85 -5.32
CA SER A 87 27.84 -30.20 -6.53
C SER A 87 27.29 -28.77 -6.57
N ALA A 88 28.13 -27.82 -6.97
CA ALA A 88 27.81 -26.41 -6.88
C ALA A 88 26.62 -26.00 -7.77
N SER A 89 25.93 -24.95 -7.28
CA SER A 89 25.04 -24.02 -7.98
C SER A 89 23.71 -24.52 -8.60
N SER A 90 22.75 -23.59 -8.59
CA SER A 90 21.43 -23.60 -9.23
C SER A 90 20.35 -24.55 -8.68
N SER A 91 19.37 -23.96 -7.96
CA SER A 91 17.99 -24.46 -7.98
C SER A 91 16.97 -23.36 -7.66
N SER A 92 16.11 -23.10 -8.64
CA SER A 92 14.67 -22.85 -8.41
C SER A 92 13.95 -24.18 -8.76
N SER A 93 12.73 -24.54 -8.34
CA SER A 93 11.73 -23.99 -7.41
C SER A 93 11.12 -25.20 -6.62
N GLN A 94 10.09 -25.14 -5.76
CA GLN A 94 9.15 -24.10 -5.29
C GLN A 94 8.55 -24.55 -3.92
N ARG A 95 7.65 -23.74 -3.35
CA ARG A 95 6.62 -24.12 -2.35
C ARG A 95 7.08 -24.55 -0.95
N HIS A 96 7.54 -23.57 -0.18
CA HIS A 96 6.82 -23.24 1.06
C HIS A 96 6.34 -21.79 0.99
N ARG A 97 5.06 -21.55 1.33
CA ARG A 97 4.41 -20.23 1.22
C ARG A 97 4.68 -19.39 2.48
N GLN A 98 5.92 -18.95 2.67
CA GLN A 98 6.21 -17.83 3.55
C GLN A 98 6.10 -16.53 2.76
N HIS A 99 5.43 -15.52 3.33
CA HIS A 99 5.50 -14.14 2.84
C HIS A 99 6.87 -13.56 3.23
N GLN A 100 7.90 -13.99 2.51
CA GLN A 100 9.22 -13.40 2.60
C GLN A 100 9.22 -12.18 1.69
N HIS A 101 9.28 -10.98 2.28
CA HIS A 101 9.68 -9.79 1.55
C HIS A 101 11.13 -10.01 1.08
N GLN A 102 11.28 -10.53 -0.13
CA GLN A 102 12.58 -10.61 -0.78
C GLN A 102 12.99 -9.17 -1.06
N GLY A 103 14.07 -8.74 -0.40
CA GLY A 103 14.66 -7.44 -0.68
C GLY A 103 14.98 -7.37 -2.17
N HIS A 104 14.64 -6.25 -2.80
CA HIS A 104 15.03 -5.99 -4.17
C HIS A 104 16.55 -6.16 -4.27
N ASP A 105 17.00 -6.97 -5.23
CA ASP A 105 18.40 -6.97 -5.64
C ASP A 105 18.77 -5.52 -5.98
N GLN A 106 19.70 -4.96 -5.21
CA GLN A 106 20.10 -3.56 -5.38
C GLN A 106 20.93 -3.42 -6.67
N PHE A 107 20.22 -3.29 -7.80
CA PHE A 107 20.57 -2.19 -8.69
C PHE A 107 20.64 -0.93 -7.82
N PRO A 108 21.75 -0.17 -7.83
CA PRO A 108 21.76 1.14 -7.22
C PRO A 108 20.70 1.95 -7.95
N LEU A 109 19.56 2.17 -7.29
CA LEU A 109 18.55 3.09 -7.79
C LEU A 109 19.25 4.42 -7.99
N LEU A 110 19.34 4.84 -9.25
CA LEU A 110 20.13 6.02 -9.62
C LEU A 110 19.59 7.19 -8.78
N PRO A 111 20.44 7.98 -8.11
CA PRO A 111 19.95 9.03 -7.21
C PRO A 111 19.13 10.06 -7.99
N CYS A 112 18.19 10.72 -7.33
CA CYS A 112 17.36 11.78 -7.93
C CYS A 112 18.11 13.11 -8.07
N TYR A 113 19.42 13.06 -8.33
CA TYR A 113 20.32 14.20 -8.32
C TYR A 113 20.29 14.98 -9.64
N CYS A 114 20.16 16.30 -9.53
CA CYS A 114 20.06 17.24 -10.66
C CYS A 114 21.09 18.37 -10.61
N GLY A 115 22.17 18.22 -9.85
CA GLY A 115 23.20 19.25 -9.73
C GLY A 115 22.89 20.29 -8.65
N SER A 116 23.52 21.45 -8.77
CA SER A 116 23.38 22.61 -7.88
C SER A 116 22.91 23.88 -8.60
N THR A 117 22.78 23.81 -9.92
CA THR A 117 22.44 24.92 -10.80
C THR A 117 21.43 24.49 -11.87
N LEU A 118 20.71 25.46 -12.43
CA LEU A 118 19.77 25.23 -13.52
C LEU A 118 20.47 24.66 -14.76
N GLU A 119 21.68 25.13 -15.04
CA GLU A 119 22.52 24.68 -16.14
C GLU A 119 22.96 23.22 -15.98
N GLU A 120 23.29 22.79 -14.75
CA GLU A 120 23.60 21.39 -14.43
C GLU A 120 22.35 20.50 -14.53
N ALA A 121 21.20 20.95 -14.02
CA ALA A 121 19.94 20.20 -14.12
C ALA A 121 19.55 19.95 -15.58
N GLN A 122 19.68 20.96 -16.44
CA GLN A 122 19.44 20.83 -17.88
C GLN A 122 20.44 19.87 -18.54
N ALA A 123 21.73 19.93 -18.18
CA ALA A 123 22.75 19.01 -18.69
C ALA A 123 22.53 17.55 -18.24
N LEU A 124 21.91 17.35 -17.07
CA LEU A 124 21.51 16.05 -16.52
C LEU A 124 20.14 15.57 -17.06
N HIS A 125 19.49 16.31 -17.96
CA HIS A 125 18.16 16.04 -18.50
C HIS A 125 17.06 16.00 -17.42
N CYS A 126 17.24 16.78 -16.35
CA CYS A 126 16.22 16.99 -15.34
C CYS A 126 15.16 17.99 -15.81
N GLU A 127 13.94 17.82 -15.32
CA GLU A 127 12.82 18.75 -15.54
C GLU A 127 12.22 19.18 -14.20
N TYR A 128 11.73 20.42 -14.13
CA TYR A 128 11.03 20.93 -12.96
C TYR A 128 9.60 20.38 -12.87
N VAL A 129 9.34 19.65 -11.79
CA VAL A 129 8.07 18.99 -11.49
C VAL A 129 7.36 19.74 -10.35
N PRO A 130 6.24 20.45 -10.61
CA PRO A 130 5.56 21.26 -9.61
C PRO A 130 5.04 20.45 -8.43
N MET A 131 4.41 19.29 -8.67
CA MET A 131 3.94 18.42 -7.59
C MET A 131 5.08 17.99 -6.65
N SER A 132 6.31 17.95 -7.17
CA SER A 132 7.51 17.58 -6.43
C SER A 132 8.24 18.76 -5.80
N SER A 133 7.94 19.98 -6.24
CA SER A 133 8.74 21.18 -5.92
C SER A 133 10.23 20.92 -6.11
N ALA A 134 10.60 20.25 -7.21
CA ALA A 134 11.96 19.74 -7.42
C ALA A 134 12.31 19.65 -8.90
N TRP A 135 13.61 19.75 -9.20
CA TRP A 135 14.16 19.28 -10.47
C TRP A 135 14.43 17.79 -10.38
N LEU A 136 13.88 17.00 -11.31
CA LEU A 136 13.96 15.53 -11.25
C LEU A 136 14.47 14.92 -12.55
N PRO A 137 15.35 13.90 -12.47
CA PRO A 137 15.76 13.12 -13.64
C PRO A 137 14.66 12.13 -14.06
N PRO A 138 14.68 11.61 -15.30
CA PRO A 138 13.58 10.81 -15.84
C PRO A 138 13.17 9.57 -15.00
N HIS A 139 14.11 8.93 -14.30
CA HIS A 139 13.83 7.74 -13.47
C HIS A 139 13.21 8.06 -12.09
N CYS A 140 13.19 9.33 -11.68
CA CYS A 140 12.48 9.78 -10.48
C CYS A 140 11.14 10.45 -10.81
N ARG A 141 10.77 10.52 -12.08
CA ARG A 141 9.56 11.18 -12.57
C ARG A 141 8.43 10.20 -12.85
N ASP A 142 7.21 10.67 -12.65
CA ASP A 142 5.99 9.95 -12.97
C ASP A 142 5.03 10.82 -13.82
N PRO A 143 5.31 10.97 -15.13
CA PRO A 143 4.58 11.91 -15.98
C PRO A 143 3.05 11.72 -15.99
N ALA A 144 2.56 10.52 -15.65
CA ALA A 144 1.14 10.22 -15.59
C ALA A 144 0.43 10.92 -14.42
N ILE A 145 1.03 10.96 -13.23
CA ILE A 145 0.46 11.68 -12.07
C ILE A 145 0.94 13.13 -12.00
N GLU A 146 2.12 13.45 -12.54
CA GLU A 146 2.58 14.84 -12.68
C GLU A 146 1.65 15.66 -13.58
N GLY A 147 1.31 15.13 -14.76
CA GLY A 147 0.39 15.79 -15.69
C GLY A 147 -1.05 15.88 -15.18
N GLU A 148 -1.45 14.98 -14.27
CA GLU A 148 -2.74 15.09 -13.55
C GLU A 148 -2.69 16.19 -12.51
N PHE A 149 -1.63 16.27 -11.69
CA PHE A 149 -1.45 17.34 -10.71
C PHE A 149 -1.42 18.73 -11.36
N ASP A 150 -0.69 18.88 -12.47
CA ASP A 150 -0.51 20.15 -13.19
C ASP A 150 -1.83 20.75 -13.73
N GLY A 151 -2.92 19.97 -13.80
CA GLY A 151 -4.25 20.40 -14.24
C GLY A 151 -5.32 20.45 -13.14
N LEU A 152 -4.95 20.27 -11.87
CA LEU A 152 -5.88 20.27 -10.72
C LEU A 152 -5.88 21.57 -9.90
N GLY A 153 -5.15 22.59 -10.34
CA GLY A 153 -5.13 23.89 -9.71
C GLY A 153 -6.43 24.67 -9.86
N PRO A 154 -6.68 25.68 -9.00
CA PRO A 154 -7.96 26.37 -8.88
C PRO A 154 -8.27 27.33 -10.05
N ASN A 155 -7.28 27.64 -10.89
CA ASN A 155 -7.45 28.56 -12.01
C ASN A 155 -8.28 27.95 -13.15
N LEU A 156 -8.83 28.82 -14.01
CA LEU A 156 -9.71 28.41 -15.13
C LEU A 156 -9.02 27.50 -16.17
N ASP A 157 -7.69 27.50 -16.20
CA ASP A 157 -6.84 26.66 -17.03
C ASP A 157 -6.24 25.45 -16.29
N GLY A 158 -6.64 25.22 -15.03
CA GLY A 158 -6.14 24.15 -14.17
C GLY A 158 -4.79 24.45 -13.52
N THR A 159 -4.23 25.65 -13.68
CA THR A 159 -2.92 26.01 -13.11
C THR A 159 -2.98 26.33 -11.62
N TRP A 160 -1.83 26.19 -10.96
CA TRP A 160 -1.60 26.53 -9.56
C TRP A 160 -0.98 27.91 -9.40
N ASP A 161 -1.35 28.61 -8.33
CA ASP A 161 -0.79 29.92 -7.97
C ASP A 161 0.43 29.80 -7.04
N TYR A 162 1.44 30.64 -7.30
CA TYR A 162 2.68 30.72 -6.55
C TYR A 162 3.02 32.18 -6.29
N PHE A 163 3.66 32.47 -5.15
CA PHE A 163 3.95 33.84 -4.71
C PHE A 163 5.34 33.94 -4.07
N ALA A 164 5.98 35.10 -4.19
CA ALA A 164 7.26 35.38 -3.53
C ALA A 164 7.10 35.73 -2.03
N ASP A 165 5.91 36.17 -1.62
CA ASP A 165 5.63 36.66 -0.28
C ASP A 165 4.45 35.94 0.41
N SER A 166 4.46 35.97 1.75
CA SER A 166 3.44 35.32 2.58
C SER A 166 2.08 36.01 2.57
N ASN A 167 1.95 37.23 2.03
CA ASN A 167 0.64 37.89 1.84
C ASN A 167 0.02 37.55 0.48
N MET A 168 0.66 36.70 -0.34
CA MET A 168 0.21 36.30 -1.68
C MET A 168 -0.03 37.52 -2.59
N SER A 169 0.89 38.48 -2.57
CA SER A 169 0.78 39.76 -3.28
C SER A 169 1.73 39.90 -4.47
N GLU A 170 2.83 39.16 -4.49
CA GLU A 170 3.82 39.11 -5.57
C GLU A 170 3.77 37.76 -6.30
N PRO A 171 2.96 37.61 -7.37
CA PRO A 171 2.78 36.33 -8.05
C PRO A 171 4.02 35.90 -8.85
N LEU A 172 4.28 34.59 -8.86
CA LEU A 172 5.35 33.92 -9.60
C LEU A 172 4.76 32.97 -10.65
N SER A 173 5.31 33.01 -11.86
CA SER A 173 5.07 31.97 -12.85
C SER A 173 5.83 30.68 -12.50
N ARG A 174 5.36 29.53 -13.02
CA ARG A 174 6.06 28.22 -12.89
C ARG A 174 7.54 28.29 -13.28
N GLY A 175 7.89 29.10 -14.28
CA GLY A 175 9.29 29.31 -14.70
C GLY A 175 10.12 30.02 -13.62
N GLN A 176 9.61 31.11 -13.07
CA GLN A 176 10.26 31.84 -11.97
C GLN A 176 10.40 30.96 -10.72
N VAL A 177 9.39 30.14 -10.39
CA VAL A 177 9.48 29.18 -9.29
C VAL A 177 10.59 28.15 -9.55
N ALA A 178 10.71 27.64 -10.77
CA ALA A 178 11.76 26.69 -11.14
C ALA A 178 13.19 27.28 -11.08
N GLU A 179 13.33 28.62 -11.17
CA GLU A 179 14.59 29.36 -11.07
C GLU A 179 15.04 29.64 -9.61
N LEU A 180 14.17 29.44 -8.61
CA LEU A 180 14.44 29.71 -7.19
C LEU A 180 15.52 28.80 -6.56
N VAL A 181 16.00 27.79 -7.29
CA VAL A 181 17.12 26.89 -6.93
C VAL A 181 18.34 27.64 -6.36
N ARG A 182 18.61 28.87 -6.82
CA ARG A 182 19.88 29.57 -6.59
C ARG A 182 20.03 30.27 -5.23
N SER A 183 19.04 30.22 -4.33
CA SER A 183 18.97 31.14 -3.18
C SER A 183 18.15 30.65 -1.97
N ASP A 184 18.32 29.39 -1.57
CA ASP A 184 17.47 28.73 -0.54
C ASP A 184 15.97 28.93 -0.83
N GLY A 185 15.63 28.94 -2.12
CA GLY A 185 14.49 29.67 -2.62
C GLY A 185 13.18 29.00 -2.25
N ARG A 186 12.43 29.69 -1.40
CA ARG A 186 11.08 29.32 -1.00
C ARG A 186 10.05 30.18 -1.71
N TYR A 187 8.90 29.60 -2.00
CA TYR A 187 7.71 30.29 -2.50
C TYR A 187 6.53 29.96 -1.61
N TYR A 188 5.52 30.83 -1.65
CA TYR A 188 4.26 30.67 -0.96
C TYR A 188 3.18 30.21 -1.93
N THR A 189 2.26 29.37 -1.44
CA THR A 189 1.17 28.81 -2.24
C THR A 189 0.01 28.41 -1.33
N SER A 190 -1.12 28.00 -1.91
CA SER A 190 -2.32 27.67 -1.15
C SER A 190 -2.17 26.39 -0.33
N TRP A 191 -2.93 26.27 0.75
CA TRP A 191 -3.05 25.01 1.50
C TRP A 191 -3.59 23.88 0.60
N GLU A 192 -4.48 24.20 -0.34
CA GLU A 192 -5.01 23.25 -1.32
C GLU A 192 -3.90 22.64 -2.18
N TRP A 193 -2.94 23.46 -2.67
CA TRP A 193 -1.75 22.96 -3.38
C TRP A 193 -0.95 21.98 -2.51
N HIS A 194 -0.72 22.36 -1.25
CA HIS A 194 0.14 21.59 -0.35
C HIS A 194 -0.49 20.25 0.05
N VAL A 195 -1.81 20.21 0.28
CA VAL A 195 -2.53 18.94 0.47
C VAL A 195 -2.43 18.07 -0.78
N MET A 196 -2.55 18.65 -1.97
CA MET A 196 -2.44 17.88 -3.21
C MET A 196 -1.00 17.36 -3.43
N HIS A 197 0.03 18.13 -3.10
CA HIS A 197 1.43 17.69 -3.04
C HIS A 197 1.57 16.45 -2.13
N CYS A 198 1.06 16.50 -0.89
CA CYS A 198 1.07 15.38 0.05
C CYS A 198 0.37 14.12 -0.52
N LEU A 199 -0.83 14.28 -1.07
CA LEU A 199 -1.63 13.16 -1.61
C LEU A 199 -0.98 12.56 -2.87
N PHE A 200 -0.38 13.38 -3.72
CA PHE A 200 0.33 12.91 -4.91
C PHE A 200 1.66 12.25 -4.57
N TYR A 201 2.36 12.66 -3.51
CA TYR A 201 3.50 11.91 -2.98
C TYR A 201 3.13 10.54 -2.44
N TRP A 202 2.00 10.39 -1.74
CA TRP A 202 1.50 9.05 -1.38
C TRP A 202 1.17 8.19 -2.61
N ARG A 203 0.61 8.78 -3.67
CA ARG A 203 0.38 8.07 -4.95
C ARG A 203 1.68 7.66 -5.62
N LYS A 204 2.68 8.54 -5.67
CA LYS A 204 4.04 8.28 -6.21
C LYS A 204 4.72 7.16 -5.43
N LEU A 205 4.72 7.23 -4.10
CA LEU A 205 5.28 6.22 -3.20
C LEU A 205 4.63 4.85 -3.39
N HIS A 206 3.30 4.77 -3.49
CA HIS A 206 2.61 3.51 -3.79
C HIS A 206 3.00 2.96 -5.18
N ARG A 207 3.16 3.82 -6.19
CA ARG A 207 3.55 3.40 -7.55
C ARG A 207 5.01 2.95 -7.63
N ALA A 208 5.92 3.57 -6.86
CA ALA A 208 7.31 3.15 -6.72
C ALA A 208 7.46 1.70 -6.21
N GLN A 209 6.51 1.18 -5.44
CA GLN A 209 6.52 -0.23 -4.97
C GLN A 209 6.38 -1.25 -6.11
N PHE A 210 5.89 -0.84 -7.28
CA PHE A 210 5.56 -1.73 -8.41
C PHE A 210 6.12 -1.25 -9.76
N SER A 211 7.11 -0.35 -9.73
CA SER A 211 7.73 0.25 -10.92
C SER A 211 9.23 0.47 -10.70
N GLU A 212 9.96 0.86 -11.74
CA GLU A 212 11.38 1.23 -11.65
C GLU A 212 11.59 2.70 -11.20
N LEU A 213 10.57 3.31 -10.59
CA LEU A 213 10.63 4.71 -10.13
C LEU A 213 11.40 4.82 -8.81
N THR A 214 12.42 5.69 -8.79
CA THR A 214 13.12 6.07 -7.56
C THR A 214 12.36 7.20 -6.87
N MET A 215 12.07 7.02 -5.57
CA MET A 215 11.59 8.11 -4.71
C MET A 215 12.76 8.98 -4.26
N GLU A 216 12.56 10.29 -4.27
CA GLU A 216 13.55 11.26 -3.83
C GLU A 216 13.88 11.12 -2.33
N PRO A 217 15.16 11.27 -1.94
CA PRO A 217 15.60 11.28 -0.55
C PRO A 217 14.71 12.11 0.40
N ARG A 218 14.43 13.37 0.05
CA ARG A 218 13.68 14.33 0.85
C ARG A 218 12.29 13.82 1.26
N PHE A 219 11.57 13.22 0.30
CA PHE A 219 10.18 12.81 0.44
C PHE A 219 10.02 11.35 0.91
N ASN A 220 11.05 10.52 0.75
CA ASN A 220 11.06 9.12 1.17
C ASN A 220 11.47 8.95 2.65
N THR A 221 10.81 9.69 3.55
CA THR A 221 11.14 9.72 4.99
C THR A 221 9.89 9.68 5.88
N ASP A 222 10.00 9.04 7.04
CA ASP A 222 8.91 9.04 8.04
C ASP A 222 8.59 10.47 8.52
N GLY A 223 9.61 11.34 8.59
CA GLY A 223 9.44 12.76 8.87
C GLY A 223 8.50 13.44 7.89
N HIS A 224 8.70 13.26 6.58
CA HIS A 224 7.82 13.83 5.56
C HIS A 224 6.41 13.24 5.63
N ILE A 225 6.24 11.92 5.78
CA ILE A 225 4.92 11.29 5.92
C ILE A 225 4.16 11.79 7.16
N HIS A 226 4.86 12.00 8.27
CA HIS A 226 4.30 12.60 9.49
C HIS A 226 3.88 14.06 9.26
N HIS A 227 4.74 14.88 8.64
CA HIS A 227 4.45 16.27 8.27
C HIS A 227 3.19 16.37 7.40
N CYS A 228 3.10 15.59 6.32
CA CYS A 228 1.94 15.50 5.44
C CYS A 228 0.66 15.15 6.19
N SER A 229 0.73 14.14 7.07
CA SER A 229 -0.40 13.72 7.90
C SER A 229 -0.89 14.84 8.82
N LYS A 230 0.04 15.60 9.43
CA LYS A 230 -0.26 16.74 10.30
C LYS A 230 -0.84 17.94 9.54
N LEU A 231 -0.31 18.25 8.36
CA LEU A 231 -0.82 19.33 7.48
C LEU A 231 -2.28 19.09 7.08
N ILE A 232 -2.60 17.85 6.69
CA ILE A 232 -3.98 17.44 6.34
C ILE A 232 -4.90 17.53 7.56
N LEU A 233 -4.46 17.04 8.73
CA LEU A 233 -5.24 17.07 9.97
C LEU A 233 -5.48 18.49 10.51
N ARG A 234 -4.55 19.42 10.31
CA ARG A 234 -4.68 20.83 10.75
C ARG A 234 -5.77 21.61 9.99
N GLY A 235 -6.18 21.17 8.79
CA GLY A 235 -7.38 21.65 8.10
C GLY A 235 -7.38 23.15 7.74
N GLY A 236 -6.35 23.61 7.01
CA GLY A 236 -6.14 25.01 6.67
C GLY A 236 -7.03 25.55 5.55
N ARG A 237 -8.34 25.75 5.79
CA ARG A 237 -9.27 26.38 4.83
C ARG A 237 -8.78 27.78 4.42
N GLY A 238 -8.17 27.91 3.23
CA GLY A 238 -7.60 29.17 2.75
C GLY A 238 -6.34 29.65 3.49
N GLY A 239 -5.58 28.73 4.08
CA GLY A 239 -4.28 29.05 4.69
C GLY A 239 -3.17 29.21 3.64
N VAL A 240 -2.21 30.11 3.91
CA VAL A 240 -0.97 30.19 3.13
C VAL A 240 -0.01 29.11 3.61
N THR A 241 0.65 28.43 2.69
CA THR A 241 1.76 27.50 2.97
C THR A 241 3.01 27.94 2.23
N ILE A 242 4.14 27.37 2.61
CA ILE A 242 5.45 27.61 2.00
C ILE A 242 5.99 26.29 1.45
N SER A 243 6.82 26.36 0.41
CA SER A 243 7.60 25.23 -0.10
C SER A 243 8.94 25.72 -0.67
N GLY A 244 9.94 24.85 -0.70
CA GLY A 244 11.28 25.13 -1.24
C GLY A 244 11.64 24.18 -2.38
N ILE A 245 12.50 24.63 -3.30
CA ILE A 245 12.93 23.83 -4.47
C ILE A 245 14.03 22.85 -4.07
N ASP A 246 13.88 21.57 -4.43
CA ASP A 246 14.90 20.51 -4.26
C ASP A 246 15.63 20.20 -5.59
N MET A 247 16.88 19.75 -5.46
CA MET A 247 17.79 19.32 -6.54
C MET A 247 18.34 17.90 -6.33
N GLY A 248 17.96 17.23 -5.24
CA GLY A 248 18.33 15.84 -4.94
C GLY A 248 19.75 15.63 -4.45
N ASP A 249 20.38 16.66 -3.87
CA ASP A 249 21.66 16.57 -3.14
C ASP A 249 21.49 16.16 -1.67
N GLU A 250 20.25 16.20 -1.14
CA GLU A 250 19.91 15.72 0.19
C GLU A 250 20.26 14.22 0.39
N PHE A 251 21.22 13.94 1.27
CA PHE A 251 21.38 12.59 1.84
C PHE A 251 20.36 12.38 2.98
N VAL A 252 19.58 11.31 2.90
CA VAL A 252 18.75 10.88 4.06
C VAL A 252 19.66 10.41 5.17
N SER A 253 19.83 11.22 6.23
CA SER A 253 20.44 10.71 7.46
C SER A 253 19.47 9.79 8.19
N ASP A 254 19.99 8.79 8.92
CA ASP A 254 19.18 7.84 9.72
C ASP A 254 18.20 8.56 10.68
N LYS A 255 18.50 9.80 11.08
CA LYS A 255 17.61 10.64 11.92
C LYS A 255 16.30 11.04 11.23
N LYS A 256 16.24 11.09 9.89
CA LYS A 256 15.02 11.40 9.12
C LYS A 256 14.07 10.17 9.04
N GLN A 257 14.55 8.96 9.35
CA GLN A 257 13.77 7.72 9.41
C GLN A 257 13.41 7.39 10.88
N ARG A 258 12.32 7.99 11.38
CA ARG A 258 11.86 7.78 12.77
C ARG A 258 11.29 6.37 12.92
N LEU A 259 11.91 5.54 13.77
CA LEU A 259 11.37 4.23 14.14
C LEU A 259 9.90 4.38 14.62
N PRO A 260 8.98 3.44 14.32
CA PRO A 260 7.57 3.53 14.73
C PRO A 260 7.33 3.76 16.24
N THR A 261 8.30 3.39 17.08
CA THR A 261 8.28 3.63 18.54
C THR A 261 8.58 5.08 18.96
N GLN A 262 9.01 5.93 18.03
CA GLN A 262 9.33 7.35 18.19
C GLN A 262 8.24 8.27 17.58
N TRP A 263 7.12 7.70 17.12
CA TRP A 263 6.00 8.45 16.59
C TRP A 263 5.09 8.89 17.75
N HIS A 264 4.84 10.20 17.86
CA HIS A 264 3.88 10.75 18.82
C HIS A 264 2.49 10.93 18.16
N ASP A 265 1.46 11.26 18.95
CA ASP A 265 0.12 11.55 18.41
C ASP A 265 0.17 12.81 17.54
N LEU A 266 -0.19 12.67 16.26
CA LEU A 266 -0.25 13.73 15.24
C LEU A 266 -1.05 14.98 15.67
N ARG A 267 -1.91 14.88 16.69
CA ARG A 267 -2.67 16.01 17.26
C ARG A 267 -1.91 16.81 18.31
N THR A 268 -0.93 16.20 18.96
CA THR A 268 -0.24 16.77 20.14
C THR A 268 1.27 16.86 19.97
N ASP A 269 1.84 16.25 18.93
CA ASP A 269 3.25 16.44 18.59
C ASP A 269 3.47 17.90 18.19
N ASP A 270 4.23 18.64 19.00
CA ASP A 270 4.87 19.87 18.58
C ASP A 270 6.31 19.51 18.19
N ASP A 271 6.43 18.91 17.00
CA ASP A 271 7.64 18.82 16.19
C ASP A 271 8.24 20.22 16.01
N GLY A 272 9.00 20.67 17.01
CA GLY A 272 9.52 22.03 17.18
C GLY A 272 10.40 22.49 16.03
N GLY A 273 9.76 22.91 14.94
CA GLY A 273 10.43 23.30 13.70
C GLY A 273 10.87 22.13 12.80
N TYR A 274 10.23 20.94 12.81
CA TYR A 274 10.43 20.03 11.66
C TYR A 274 9.68 20.55 10.43
N ASP A 275 10.31 21.52 9.80
CA ASP A 275 9.95 22.05 8.51
C ASP A 275 10.76 21.28 7.46
N ALA A 276 10.08 20.59 6.53
CA ALA A 276 10.73 19.94 5.39
C ALA A 276 11.42 20.94 4.43
N HIS A 277 11.28 22.25 4.71
CA HIS A 277 11.91 23.36 4.01
C HIS A 277 12.98 24.09 4.84
N ASN A 278 13.31 23.67 6.07
CA ASN A 278 14.42 24.23 6.88
C ASN A 278 15.39 23.15 7.37
N ASP A 279 16.37 22.79 6.53
CA ASP A 279 17.63 22.20 6.99
C ASP A 279 18.71 23.31 7.05
N GLU A 280 18.60 24.22 8.02
CA GLU A 280 19.77 24.94 8.55
C GLU A 280 20.10 24.39 9.94
N PRO A 281 21.39 24.29 10.32
CA PRO A 281 21.78 23.75 11.61
C PRO A 281 21.41 24.72 12.75
N ASP A 282 20.89 24.18 13.85
CA ASP A 282 20.76 24.91 15.11
C ASP A 282 22.13 25.46 15.58
N GLY A 283 22.34 26.77 15.37
CA GLY A 283 23.31 27.60 16.07
C GLY A 283 24.71 27.71 15.47
N SER A 284 24.96 28.84 14.80
CA SER A 284 26.25 29.58 14.85
C SER A 284 26.07 31.06 14.54
#